data_AF-A0AA95JXP4-F1
#
_entry.id   AF-A0AA95JXP4-F1
#
_cell.length_a   1.000
_cell.length_b   1.000
_cell.length_c   1.000
_cell.angle_alpha   90.00
_cell.angle_beta   90.00
_cell.angle_gamma   90.00
#
_symmetry.space_group_name_H-M   'P 1'
#
loop_
_entity.id
_entity.type
_entity.pdbx_description
1 polymer ?
#
loop_
_entity_poly.entity_id
_entity_poly.type
_entity_poly.pdbx_seq_one_letter_code
_entity_poly.pdbx_strand_id
1 'polypeptide(L)'
;MDNNISNMKYEKRLIDNATCKRRFHLVFEKGSPKNPEVTAKCPHCGVVLFHEKDHPTVMIARDENLVKSPDGTETIIYDCKFDR
;
A
#
# COMPACT_ATOMS: atom_id res chain seq x y z
N MET A 1 -3.55 17.88 -32.58
CA MET A 1 -4.59 17.09 -31.89
C MET A 1 -3.87 16.20 -30.90
N ASP A 2 -4.14 16.51 -29.63
CA ASP A 2 -3.80 15.86 -28.36
C ASP A 2 -2.45 15.15 -28.20
N ASN A 3 -1.56 15.90 -27.54
CA ASN A 3 -0.26 15.49 -27.01
C ASN A 3 -0.40 14.53 -25.82
N ASN A 4 0.56 13.60 -25.73
CA ASN A 4 0.94 12.83 -24.54
C ASN A 4 -0.12 11.88 -23.98
N ILE A 5 -0.10 10.64 -24.49
CA ILE A 5 -0.43 9.46 -23.68
C ILE A 5 0.59 9.45 -22.54
N SER A 6 0.25 10.05 -21.40
CA SER A 6 1.11 10.03 -20.24
C SER A 6 1.30 8.58 -19.83
N ASN A 7 2.55 8.12 -19.88
CA ASN A 7 2.96 6.89 -19.22
C ASN A 7 2.85 7.14 -17.71
N MET A 8 1.63 7.12 -17.16
CA MET A 8 1.38 7.20 -15.72
C MET A 8 2.05 6.00 -15.06
N LYS A 9 3.24 6.22 -14.49
CA LYS A 9 3.98 5.20 -13.77
C LYS A 9 3.52 5.21 -12.32
N TYR A 10 2.69 4.24 -11.96
CA TYR A 10 2.36 3.99 -10.56
C TYR A 10 3.53 3.29 -9.87
N GLU A 11 3.93 3.80 -8.71
CA GLU A 11 4.87 3.13 -7.82
C GLU A 11 4.11 2.41 -6.71
N LYS A 12 4.61 1.22 -6.34
CA LYS A 12 4.02 0.35 -5.32
C LYS A 12 5.02 0.13 -4.21
N ARG A 13 4.62 0.38 -2.96
CA ARG A 13 5.44 0.20 -1.75
C ARG A 13 4.77 -0.78 -0.80
N LEU A 14 5.54 -1.72 -0.26
CA LEU A 14 5.08 -2.68 0.73
C LEU A 14 5.40 -2.17 2.14
N ILE A 15 4.43 -2.23 3.06
CA ILE A 15 4.60 -1.80 4.44
C ILE A 15 4.01 -2.83 5.40
N ASP A 16 4.75 -3.14 6.46
CA ASP A 16 4.33 -4.07 7.51
C ASP A 16 3.87 -3.31 8.76
N ASN A 17 2.66 -3.61 9.23
CA ASN A 17 2.14 -3.12 10.51
C ASN A 17 2.13 -4.25 11.55
N ALA A 18 3.13 -4.23 12.43
CA ALA A 18 3.27 -5.20 13.51
C ALA A 18 2.08 -5.19 14.48
N THR A 19 1.42 -4.04 14.68
CA THR A 19 0.34 -3.87 15.66
C THR A 19 -0.87 -4.74 15.34
N CYS A 20 -1.33 -4.72 14.09
CA CYS A 20 -2.46 -5.52 13.65
C CYS A 20 -2.05 -6.77 12.87
N LYS A 21 -0.76 -7.11 12.85
CA LYS A 21 -0.19 -8.22 12.06
C LYS A 21 -0.71 -8.22 10.62
N ARG A 22 -0.69 -7.06 9.96
CA ARG A 22 -1.08 -6.89 8.55
C ARG A 22 0.01 -6.18 7.74
N ARG A 23 0.04 -6.48 6.46
CA ARG A 23 0.89 -5.88 5.44
C ARG A 23 0.00 -5.10 4.47
N PHE A 24 0.50 -3.97 4.00
CA PHE A 24 -0.23 -3.06 3.14
C PHE A 24 0.59 -2.76 1.90
N HIS A 25 -0.08 -2.84 0.76
CA HIS A 25 0.44 -2.35 -0.50
C HIS A 25 -0.04 -0.92 -0.69
N LEU A 26 0.87 0.04 -0.59
CA LEU A 26 0.61 1.43 -0.95
C LEU A 26 0.92 1.66 -2.42
N VAL A 27 0.10 2.45 -3.08
CA VAL A 27 0.34 2.91 -4.45
C VAL A 27 0.30 4.42 -4.51
N PHE A 28 1.15 5.01 -5.35
CA PHE A 28 1.12 6.43 -5.66
C PHE A 28 1.53 6.68 -7.10
N GLU A 29 1.04 7.77 -7.67
CA GLU A 29 1.37 8.16 -9.03
C GLU A 29 2.69 8.95 -9.03
N LYS A 30 3.70 8.41 -9.73
CA LYS A 30 5.01 9.08 -9.85
C LYS A 30 4.88 10.32 -10.72
N GLY A 31 5.28 11.47 -10.16
CA GLY A 31 5.20 12.77 -10.85
C GLY A 31 3.87 13.50 -10.62
N SER A 32 2.94 12.92 -9.86
CA SER A 32 1.75 13.65 -9.40
C SER A 32 2.12 14.77 -8.42
N PRO A 33 1.25 15.78 -8.25
CA PRO A 33 1.47 16.87 -7.31
C PRO A 33 1.78 16.35 -5.90
N LYS A 34 2.84 16.91 -5.31
CA LYS A 34 3.26 16.59 -3.95
C LYS A 34 2.41 17.38 -2.97
N ASN A 35 1.96 16.71 -1.90
CA ASN A 35 1.35 17.39 -0.78
C ASN A 35 2.42 17.70 0.27
N PRO A 36 2.28 18.80 1.03
CA PRO A 36 3.21 19.16 2.09
C PRO A 36 3.30 18.06 3.16
N GLU A 37 2.21 17.32 3.36
CA GLU A 37 2.15 16.20 4.28
C GLU A 37 1.19 15.12 3.76
N VAL A 38 1.67 13.88 3.71
CA VAL A 38 0.88 12.72 3.32
C VAL A 38 0.94 11.70 4.44
N THR A 39 -0.23 11.31 4.93
CA THR A 39 -0.37 10.28 5.98
C THR A 39 -1.37 9.23 5.53
N ALA A 40 -0.94 7.97 5.52
CA ALA A 40 -1.82 6.81 5.35
C ALA A 40 -1.95 6.07 6.68
N LYS A 41 -3.18 5.81 7.10
CA LYS A 41 -3.51 5.09 8.33
C LYS A 41 -4.10 3.73 8.00
N CYS A 42 -3.88 2.77 8.89
CA CYS A 42 -4.50 1.47 8.84
C CYS A 42 -6.02 1.64 8.99
N PRO A 43 -6.84 1.12 8.06
CA PRO A 43 -8.30 1.23 8.17
C PRO A 43 -8.86 0.40 9.33
N HIS A 44 -8.10 -0.59 9.83
CA HIS A 44 -8.56 -1.51 10.88
C HIS A 44 -8.28 -1.00 12.30
N CYS A 45 -7.13 -0.36 12.52
CA CYS A 45 -6.70 0.04 13.87
C CYS A 45 -6.25 1.51 13.99
N GLY A 46 -6.32 2.29 12.91
CA GLY A 46 -5.99 3.72 12.91
C GLY A 46 -4.49 4.06 13.02
N VAL A 47 -3.62 3.07 13.23
CA VAL A 47 -2.16 3.25 13.28
C VAL A 47 -1.64 3.83 11.96
N VAL A 48 -0.72 4.78 12.03
CA VAL A 48 -0.05 5.36 10.86
C VAL A 48 0.83 4.30 10.19
N LEU A 49 0.54 4.01 8.92
CA LEU A 49 1.30 3.08 8.08
C LEU A 49 2.40 3.81 7.32
N PHE A 50 2.12 5.03 6.89
CA PHE A 50 3.02 5.83 6.09
C PHE A 50 2.83 7.30 6.42
N HIS A 51 3.95 8.00 6.56
CA HIS A 51 3.98 9.43 6.77
C HIS A 51 5.21 9.98 6.07
N GLU A 52 5.00 10.88 5.11
CA GLU A 52 6.07 11.57 4.39
C GLU A 52 5.65 13.02 4.12
N LYS A 53 6.65 13.90 4.08
CA LYS A 53 6.50 15.29 3.63
C LYS A 53 6.87 15.40 2.16
N ASP A 54 6.28 16.36 1.46
CA ASP A 54 6.59 16.63 0.04
C ASP A 54 6.50 15.38 -0.85
N HIS A 55 5.46 14.57 -0.62
CA HIS A 55 5.24 13.29 -1.29
C HIS A 55 3.91 13.29 -2.06
N PRO A 56 3.81 12.55 -3.20
CA PRO A 56 2.54 12.23 -3.82
C PRO A 56 1.51 11.63 -2.85
N THR A 57 0.23 11.85 -3.11
CA THR A 57 -0.84 11.16 -2.36
C THR A 57 -0.66 9.64 -2.51
N VAL A 58 -0.71 8.93 -1.39
CA VAL A 58 -0.66 7.46 -1.36
C VAL A 58 -2.05 6.90 -1.12
N MET A 59 -2.34 5.77 -1.75
CA MET A 59 -3.55 4.98 -1.54
C MET A 59 -3.20 3.58 -1.07
N ILE A 60 -4.03 2.99 -0.21
CA ILE A 60 -3.93 1.57 0.13
C ILE A 60 -4.58 0.77 -0.99
N ALA A 61 -3.79 0.03 -1.75
CA ALA A 61 -4.27 -0.82 -2.84
C ALA A 61 -4.68 -2.22 -2.37
N ARG A 62 -4.04 -2.75 -1.32
CA ARG A 62 -4.34 -4.08 -0.78
C ARG A 62 -3.91 -4.19 0.68
N ASP A 63 -4.70 -4.90 1.48
CA ASP A 63 -4.33 -5.39 2.79
C ASP A 63 -4.17 -6.92 2.79
N GLU A 64 -3.17 -7.39 3.52
CA GLU A 64 -2.83 -8.82 3.62
C GLU A 64 -2.48 -9.15 5.06
N ASN A 65 -2.76 -10.37 5.51
CA ASN A 65 -2.30 -10.84 6.82
C ASN A 65 -0.78 -11.06 6.78
N LEU A 66 -0.07 -10.62 7.82
CA LEU A 66 1.36 -10.93 7.98
C LEU A 66 1.51 -12.40 8.38
N VAL A 67 1.56 -13.30 7.40
CA VAL A 67 2.10 -14.64 7.60
C VAL A 67 3.59 -14.56 7.30
N LYS A 68 4.41 -14.39 8.34
CA LYS A 68 5.84 -14.66 8.25
C LYS A 68 6.01 -16.17 8.29
N SER A 69 6.26 -16.80 7.15
CA SER A 69 6.84 -18.15 7.15
C SER A 69 8.21 -18.08 7.85
N PRO A 70 8.57 -19.03 8.72
CA PRO A 70 9.87 -19.01 9.40
C PRO A 70 11.06 -18.95 8.43
N ASP A 71 10.89 -19.49 7.21
CA ASP A 71 11.98 -19.65 6.24
C ASP A 71 11.66 -19.07 4.83
N GLY A 72 10.61 -18.25 4.70
CA GLY A 72 10.30 -17.55 3.44
C GLY A 72 9.83 -18.41 2.25
N THR A 73 9.47 -19.68 2.48
CA THR A 73 9.15 -20.65 1.41
C THR A 73 7.66 -20.97 1.23
N GLU A 74 6.76 -20.54 2.12
CA GLU A 74 5.34 -20.92 2.00
C GLU A 74 4.50 -19.91 1.24
N THR A 75 3.52 -20.44 0.51
CA THR A 75 2.62 -19.70 -0.36
C THR A 75 1.73 -18.79 0.49
N ILE A 76 1.76 -17.49 0.16
CA ILE A 76 0.88 -16.47 0.71
C ILE A 76 -0.57 -16.95 0.51
N ILE A 77 -1.28 -17.21 1.60
CA ILE A 77 -2.70 -17.58 1.56
C ILE A 77 -3.48 -16.32 1.15
N TYR A 78 -3.85 -16.26 -0.13
CA TYR A 78 -4.62 -15.17 -0.73
C TYR A 78 -6.14 -15.31 -0.56
N ASP A 79 -6.61 -16.42 0.01
CA ASP A 79 -8.04 -16.72 0.02
C ASP A 79 -8.75 -16.05 1.20
N CYS A 80 -9.21 -14.82 0.97
CA CYS A 80 -10.51 -14.42 1.53
C CYS A 80 -11.59 -15.20 0.76
N LYS A 81 -11.80 -16.47 1.12
CA LYS A 81 -13.02 -17.16 0.70
C LYS A 81 -14.19 -16.53 1.47
N PHE A 82 -15.05 -15.84 0.76
CA PHE A 82 -16.42 -15.64 1.22
C PHE A 82 -17.13 -16.98 1.00
N ASP A 83 -17.30 -17.74 2.09
CA ASP A 83 -18.25 -18.85 2.11
C ASP A 83 -19.64 -18.31 1.77
N ARG A 84 -20.31 -18.98 0.83
CA ARG A 84 -21.75 -18.88 0.65
C ARG A 84 -22.33 -20.28 0.53
#